data_AF-A0A1G9DZ97-F1
#
_entry.id   AF-A0A1G9DZ97-F1
#
_cell.length_a   1.000
_cell.length_b   1.000
_cell.length_c   1.000
_cell.angle_alpha   90.00
_cell.angle_beta   90.00
_cell.angle_gamma   90.00
#
_symmetry.space_group_name_H-M   'P 1'
#
loop_
_entity.id
_entity.type
_entity.pdbx_description
1 polymer ?
#
loop_
_entity_poly.entity_id
_entity_poly.type
_entity_poly.pdbx_seq_one_letter_code
_entity_poly.pdbx_strand_id
1 'polypeptide(L)' 'MIHSAPYRCPYCGAPAWREPREIEPPMDYCHEEAHGSWEEYLGECGEDTSGEVPDA' A
#
# COMPACT_ATOMS: atom_id res chain seq x y z
N MET A 1 5.07 18.09 -2.97
CA MET A 1 4.28 17.30 -3.95
C MET A 1 3.17 16.64 -3.15
N ILE A 2 1.90 16.83 -3.50
CA ILE A 2 0.79 16.18 -2.77
C ILE A 2 0.49 14.90 -3.54
N HIS A 3 0.99 13.77 -3.05
CA HIS A 3 0.67 12.45 -3.59
C HIS A 3 -0.72 12.05 -3.10
N SER A 4 -1.60 11.66 -4.02
CA SER A 4 -2.96 11.20 -3.69
C SER A 4 -2.98 9.68 -3.66
N ALA A 5 -3.51 9.11 -2.58
CA ALA A 5 -3.58 7.66 -2.41
C ALA A 5 -4.50 7.03 -3.48
N PRO A 6 -4.10 5.92 -4.11
CA PRO A 6 -4.87 5.30 -5.19
C PRO A 6 -6.14 4.59 -4.70
N TYR A 7 -6.19 4.19 -3.43
CA TYR A 7 -7.30 3.43 -2.86
C TYR A 7 -8.02 4.18 -1.73
N ARG A 8 -9.10 3.58 -1.26
CA ARG A 8 -9.84 4.03 -0.08
C ARG A 8 -10.01 2.87 0.90
N CYS A 9 -9.88 3.16 2.19
CA CYS A 9 -10.16 2.21 3.23
C CYS A 9 -11.64 1.77 3.18
N PRO A 10 -11.95 0.47 3.10
CA PRO A 10 -13.32 -0.01 3.02
C PRO A 10 -14.11 0.19 4.32
N TYR A 11 -13.44 0.47 5.45
CA TYR A 11 -14.07 0.61 6.76
C TYR A 11 -14.34 2.06 7.16
N CYS A 12 -13.39 2.98 6.93
CA CYS A 12 -13.55 4.39 7.31
C CYS A 12 -13.63 5.36 6.11
N GLY A 13 -13.38 4.90 4.89
CA GLY A 13 -13.43 5.72 3.67
C GLY A 13 -12.25 6.68 3.45
N ALA A 14 -11.29 6.71 4.38
CA ALA A 14 -10.08 7.51 4.27
C ALA A 14 -9.20 7.05 3.09
N PRO A 15 -8.31 7.93 2.57
CA PRO A 15 -7.34 7.54 1.54
C PRO A 15 -6.44 6.41 2.05
N ALA A 16 -6.17 5.43 1.20
CA ALA A 16 -5.29 4.32 1.51
C ALA A 16 -4.32 4.03 0.37
N TRP A 17 -3.09 3.70 0.76
CA TRP A 17 -2.01 3.31 -0.14
C TRP A 17 -1.97 1.79 -0.34
N ARG A 18 -2.54 1.01 0.58
CA ARG A 18 -2.77 -0.44 0.45
C ARG A 18 -4.08 -0.77 -0.26
N GLU A 19 -4.14 -1.94 -0.91
CA GLU A 19 -5.36 -2.37 -1.57
C GLU A 19 -6.48 -2.66 -0.55
N PRO A 20 -7.77 -2.42 -0.89
CA PRO A 20 -8.88 -2.65 0.04
C PRO A 20 -8.97 -4.08 0.59
N ARG A 21 -8.43 -5.07 -0.14
CA ARG A 21 -8.39 -6.48 0.27
C ARG A 21 -7.31 -6.80 1.31
N GLU A 22 -6.32 -5.94 1.44
CA GLU A 22 -5.17 -6.09 2.34
C GLU A 22 -5.38 -5.35 3.67
N ILE A 23 -6.36 -4.44 3.70
CA ILE A 23 -6.77 -3.74 4.91
C ILE A 23 -7.64 -4.70 5.71
N GLU A 24 -7.11 -5.19 6.83
CA GLU A 24 -7.86 -6.03 7.75
C GLU A 24 -8.96 -5.22 8.47
N PRO A 25 -10.10 -5.86 8.80
CA PRO A 25 -11.16 -5.21 9.54
C PRO A 25 -10.65 -4.74 10.91
N PRO A 26 -10.82 -3.46 11.27
CA PRO A 26 -10.38 -2.96 12.56
C PRO A 26 -11.17 -3.60 13.70
N MET A 27 -10.47 -3.98 14.78
CA MET A 27 -11.10 -4.57 15.98
C MET A 27 -11.94 -3.55 16.76
N ASP A 28 -11.44 -2.32 16.92
CA ASP A 28 -12.09 -1.25 17.68
C ASP A 28 -12.34 -0.01 16.81
N TYR A 29 -11.29 0.49 16.14
CA TYR A 29 -11.37 1.65 15.24
C TYR A 29 -10.31 1.56 14.13
N CYS A 30 -10.54 2.31 13.06
CA CYS A 30 -9.64 2.31 11.91
C CYS A 30 -8.38 3.13 12.21
N HIS A 31 -7.21 2.50 12.11
CA HIS A 31 -5.91 3.14 12.34
C HIS A 31 -5.29 3.60 11.02
N GLU A 32 -4.61 4.76 11.02
CA GLU A 32 -3.97 5.27 9.79
C GLU A 32 -2.86 4.34 9.29
N GLU A 33 -2.18 3.67 10.22
CA GLU A 33 -1.11 2.71 9.92
C GLU A 33 -1.62 1.55 9.06
N ALA A 34 -2.90 1.18 9.20
CA ALA A 34 -3.52 0.14 8.40
C ALA A 34 -3.79 0.60 6.94
N HIS A 35 -3.80 1.90 6.68
CA HIS A 35 -3.98 2.45 5.33
C HIS A 35 -2.67 2.47 4.52
N GLY A 36 -1.54 2.31 5.19
CA GLY A 36 -0.21 2.43 4.60
C GLY A 36 0.19 3.85 4.27
N SER A 37 1.40 3.99 3.71
CA SER A 37 2.02 5.27 3.34
C SER A 37 2.49 5.26 1.88
N TRP A 38 2.75 6.45 1.34
CA TRP A 38 3.33 6.62 0.00
C TRP A 38 4.67 5.91 -0.14
N GLU A 39 5.51 5.95 0.89
CA GLU A 39 6.82 5.31 0.91
C GLU A 39 6.72 3.79 0.85
N GLU A 40 5.80 3.17 1.60
CA GLU A 40 5.55 1.72 1.53
C GLU A 40 5.02 1.30 0.15
N TYR A 41 4.07 2.06 -0.41
CA TYR A 41 3.51 1.79 -1.74
C TYR A 41 4.57 1.83 -2.84
N LEU A 42 5.51 2.77 -2.77
CA LEU A 42 6.64 2.83 -3.71
C LEU A 42 7.65 1.71 -3.49
N GLY A 43 7.85 1.25 -2.26
CA GLY A 43 8.68 0.08 -1.95
C GLY A 43 8.15 -1.18 -2.64
N GLU A 44 6.84 -1.44 -2.51
CA GLU A 44 6.20 -2.58 -3.17
C GLU A 44 6.11 -2.43 -4.70
N CYS A 45 6.01 -1.20 -5.21
CA CYS A 45 6.00 -0.94 -6.65
C CYS A 45 7.43 -0.87 -7.26
N GLY A 46 8.48 -0.95 -6.42
CA GLY A 46 9.87 -0.67 -6.76
C GLY A 46 10.81 -1.87 -6.84
N GLU A 47 10.34 -3.09 -6.55
CA GLU A 47 11.16 -4.31 -6.58
C GLU A 47 10.78 -5.23 -7.75
N ASP A 48 10.90 -4.74 -8.98
CA ASP A 48 11.09 -5.57 -10.18
C ASP A 48 12.40 -5.16 -10.87
N THR A 49 13.54 -5.30 -10.21
CA THR A 49 14.83 -5.36 -10.91
C THR A 49 15.77 -6.33 -10.20
N SER A 50 15.66 -7.61 -10.48
CA SER A 50 16.81 -8.53 -10.64
C SER A 50 16.27 -9.88 -11.09
N GLY A 51 15.68 -9.91 -12.29
CA GLY A 51 15.78 -11.10 -13.11
C GLY A 51 17.28 -11.37 -13.29
N GLU A 52 17.76 -12.39 -12.59
CA GLU A 52 19.07 -12.97 -12.80
C GLU A 52 19.24 -13.25 -14.30
N VAL A 53 20.19 -12.57 -14.94
CA VAL A 53 20.62 -12.95 -16.28
C VAL A 53 21.43 -14.24 -16.10
N PRO A 54 21.03 -15.39 -16.66
CA PRO A 54 21.93 -16.54 -16.68
C PRO A 54 23.14 -16.17 -17.55
N ASP A 55 24.31 -16.16 -16.94
CA ASP A 55 25.60 -16.02 -17.62
C ASP A 55 25.75 -17.16 -18.65
N ALA A 56 26.25 -16.79 -19.83
CA ALA A 56 26.19 -17.54 -21.08
C ALA A 56 27.02 -18.84 -21.11
#